data_AF-A0A087DDB3-F1
#
_entry.id   AF-A0A087DDB3-F1
#
_cell.length_a   1.000
_cell.length_b   1.000
_cell.length_c   1.000
_cell.angle_alpha   90.00
_cell.angle_beta   90.00
_cell.angle_gamma   90.00
#
_symmetry.space_group_name_H-M   'P 1'
#
loop_
_entity.id
_entity.type
_entity.pdbx_description
1 polymer ?
#
loop_
_entity_poly.entity_id
_entity_poly.type
_entity_poly.pdbx_seq_one_letter_code
_entity_poly.pdbx_strand_id
1 'polypeptide(L)'
;MKAGGVMGGELDERTVDLLLSNCAVLDVRNGRIHYASWFRSEVIRRRMAGEGLVSIFRSQGLGPELIGYKRIERCWARWNPAHADPSVSPRHASRRTDRQLAMIADLRRRVDALEAQAALGREAR
;
A
#
# COMPACT_ATOMS: atom_id res chain seq x y z
N MET A 1 22.40 4.33 12.20
CA MET A 1 21.11 3.64 12.06
C MET A 1 20.94 3.33 10.57
N LYS A 2 21.11 2.07 10.14
CA LYS A 2 20.95 1.71 8.72
C LYS A 2 19.45 1.67 8.41
N ALA A 3 19.03 2.47 7.43
CA ALA A 3 17.71 2.38 6.84
C ALA A 3 17.45 0.92 6.42
N GLY A 4 16.35 0.34 6.90
CA GLY A 4 15.88 -0.98 6.48
C GLY A 4 15.67 -0.95 4.97
N GLY A 5 16.65 -1.47 4.25
CA GLY A 5 16.68 -1.54 2.80
C GLY A 5 16.86 -3.00 2.42
N VAL A 6 16.06 -3.41 1.44
CA VAL A 6 15.95 -4.77 0.90
C VAL A 6 17.34 -5.38 0.62
N MET A 7 17.83 -6.20 1.54
CA MET A 7 18.96 -7.10 1.32
C MET A 7 18.41 -8.41 0.75
N GLY A 8 18.62 -8.66 -0.55
CA GLY A 8 18.48 -10.01 -1.10
C GLY A 8 17.05 -10.60 -1.07
N GLY A 9 16.07 -9.93 -1.67
CA GLY A 9 14.82 -10.57 -2.11
C GLY A 9 13.75 -10.85 -1.04
N GLU A 10 14.11 -10.91 0.24
CA GLU A 10 13.20 -11.16 1.35
C GLU A 10 12.79 -9.84 2.03
N LEU A 11 11.50 -9.74 2.41
CA LEU A 11 11.01 -8.60 3.19
C LEU A 11 11.37 -8.90 4.65
N ASP A 12 12.15 -8.04 5.30
CA ASP A 12 12.45 -8.23 6.72
C ASP A 12 11.19 -8.05 7.58
N GLU A 13 11.20 -8.61 8.80
CA GLU A 13 10.04 -8.62 9.69
C GLU A 13 9.51 -7.21 9.98
N ARG A 14 10.41 -6.24 10.19
CA ARG A 14 10.04 -4.83 10.40
C ARG A 14 9.35 -4.21 9.19
N THR A 15 9.82 -4.52 7.99
CA THR A 15 9.21 -4.09 6.72
C THR A 15 7.83 -4.72 6.56
N VAL A 16 7.68 -5.99 6.93
CA VAL A 16 6.37 -6.66 6.92
C VAL A 16 5.39 -5.96 7.86
N ASP A 17 5.79 -5.64 9.09
CA ASP A 17 4.93 -4.92 10.04
C ASP A 17 4.50 -3.54 9.51
N LEU A 18 5.45 -2.79 8.94
CA LEU A 18 5.17 -1.50 8.30
C LEU A 18 4.17 -1.65 7.14
N LEU A 19 4.33 -2.69 6.31
CA LEU A 19 3.40 -2.96 5.23
C LEU A 19 2.01 -3.32 5.74
N LEU A 20 1.90 -4.17 6.75
CA LEU A 20 0.62 -4.59 7.31
C LEU A 20 -0.12 -3.44 8.03
N SER A 21 0.60 -2.43 8.52
CA SER A 21 -0.01 -1.20 9.04
C SER A 21 -0.61 -0.29 7.96
N ASN A 22 -0.26 -0.51 6.68
CA ASN A 22 -0.69 0.33 5.58
C ASN A 22 -2.03 -0.12 5.00
N CYS A 23 -3.00 0.80 4.90
CA CYS A 23 -4.34 0.52 4.37
C CYS A 23 -4.40 0.05 2.91
N ALA A 24 -3.35 0.30 2.14
CA ALA A 24 -3.23 -0.16 0.76
C ALA A 24 -2.77 -1.63 0.67
N VAL A 25 -2.30 -2.21 1.77
CA VAL A 25 -1.85 -3.59 1.89
C VAL A 25 -2.87 -4.38 2.72
N LEU A 26 -3.32 -5.50 2.18
CA LEU A 26 -4.23 -6.43 2.85
C LEU A 26 -3.45 -7.49 3.63
N ASP A 27 -2.33 -7.96 3.06
CA ASP A 27 -1.57 -9.06 3.63
C ASP A 27 -0.16 -9.16 3.00
N VAL A 28 0.75 -9.84 3.68
CA VAL A 28 2.06 -10.23 3.15
C VAL A 28 2.28 -11.72 3.42
N ARG A 29 2.29 -12.54 2.37
CA ARG A 29 2.46 -14.01 2.48
C ARG A 29 3.53 -14.51 1.53
N ASN A 30 4.45 -15.33 2.01
CA ASN A 30 5.52 -15.96 1.21
C ASN A 30 6.28 -14.93 0.36
N GLY A 31 6.59 -13.76 0.94
CA GLY A 31 7.24 -12.65 0.25
C GLY A 31 6.41 -11.95 -0.83
N ARG A 32 5.09 -12.20 -0.91
CA ARG A 32 4.14 -11.50 -1.81
C ARG A 32 3.28 -10.53 -1.02
N ILE A 33 3.15 -9.31 -1.55
CA ILE A 33 2.31 -8.25 -0.99
C ILE A 33 0.96 -8.31 -1.70
N HIS A 34 -0.11 -8.46 -0.92
CA HIS A 34 -1.48 -8.43 -1.38
C HIS A 34 -2.01 -7.02 -1.17
N TYR A 35 -2.37 -6.34 -2.25
CA TYR A 35 -2.86 -4.96 -2.18
C TYR A 35 -4.38 -4.92 -2.20
N ALA A 36 -4.93 -3.88 -1.57
CA ALA A 36 -6.35 -3.60 -1.61
C ALA A 36 -6.80 -3.23 -3.04
N SER A 37 -8.00 -3.64 -3.43
CA SER A 37 -8.49 -3.39 -4.81
C SER A 37 -8.67 -1.90 -5.12
N TRP A 38 -8.98 -1.08 -4.10
CA TRP A 38 -9.08 0.37 -4.23
C TRP A 38 -7.73 0.96 -4.65
N PHE A 39 -6.63 0.50 -4.05
CA PHE A 39 -5.30 1.01 -4.35
C PHE A 39 -4.86 0.60 -5.75
N ARG A 40 -5.15 -0.64 -6.17
CA ARG A 40 -4.93 -1.07 -7.57
C ARG A 40 -5.69 -0.17 -8.55
N SER A 41 -6.96 0.12 -8.28
CA SER A 41 -7.81 0.95 -9.15
C SER A 41 -7.27 2.38 -9.24
N GLU A 42 -6.81 2.93 -8.12
CA GLU A 42 -6.22 4.26 -8.05
C GLU A 42 -4.89 4.34 -8.81
N VAL A 43 -4.04 3.32 -8.69
CA VAL A 43 -2.78 3.22 -9.46
C VAL A 43 -3.06 3.19 -10.95
N ILE A 44 -4.03 2.39 -11.41
CA ILE A 44 -4.40 2.34 -12.82
C ILE A 44 -4.91 3.71 -13.29
N ARG A 45 -5.84 4.31 -12.55
CA ARG A 45 -6.44 5.62 -12.89
C ARG A 45 -5.38 6.72 -13.02
N ARG A 46 -4.50 6.87 -12.03
CA ARG A 46 -3.45 7.91 -12.03
C ARG A 46 -2.37 7.64 -13.07
N ARG A 47 -2.00 6.38 -13.29
CA ARG A 47 -1.01 6.01 -14.32
C ARG A 47 -1.51 6.31 -15.73
N MET A 48 -2.79 6.09 -16.00
CA MET A 48 -3.44 6.46 -17.26
C MET A 48 -3.58 7.98 -17.43
N ALA A 49 -3.65 8.73 -16.33
CA ALA A 49 -3.58 10.19 -16.33
C ALA A 49 -2.15 10.75 -16.53
N GLY A 50 -1.15 9.88 -16.73
CA GLY A 50 0.24 10.26 -17.02
C GLY A 50 1.17 10.30 -15.79
N GLU A 51 0.68 10.00 -14.59
CA GLU A 51 1.53 10.04 -13.40
C GLU A 51 2.48 8.83 -13.29
N GLY A 52 3.72 9.07 -12.84
CA GLY A 52 4.71 8.02 -12.63
C GLY A 52 4.34 7.06 -11.50
N LEU A 53 4.59 5.75 -11.69
CA LEU A 53 4.28 4.71 -10.69
C LEU A 53 4.93 4.98 -9.33
N VAL A 54 6.20 5.39 -9.33
CA VAL A 54 6.95 5.69 -8.10
C VAL A 54 6.29 6.83 -7.32
N SER A 55 5.77 7.86 -8.00
CA SER A 55 5.03 8.97 -7.37
C SER A 55 3.76 8.46 -6.68
N ILE A 56 2.97 7.66 -7.40
CA ILE A 56 1.71 7.13 -6.87
C ILE A 56 1.98 6.24 -5.64
N PHE A 57 2.95 5.34 -5.71
CA PHE A 57 3.31 4.45 -4.61
C PHE A 57 3.87 5.21 -3.41
N ARG A 58 4.75 6.20 -3.62
CA ARG A 58 5.23 7.09 -2.54
C ARG A 58 4.10 7.87 -1.88
N SER A 59 3.08 8.30 -2.63
CA SER A 59 1.92 9.00 -2.06
C SER A 59 1.13 8.17 -1.04
N GLN A 60 1.30 6.84 -1.07
CA GLN A 60 0.69 5.91 -0.12
C GLN A 60 1.72 5.32 0.86
N GLY A 61 2.93 5.87 0.94
CA GLY A 61 3.99 5.33 1.81
C GLY A 61 4.57 3.98 1.36
N LEU A 62 4.29 3.55 0.13
CA LEU A 62 4.76 2.29 -0.46
C LEU A 62 5.86 2.53 -1.47
N GLY A 63 6.72 3.53 -1.20
CA GLY A 63 7.80 3.92 -2.09
C GLY A 63 8.81 2.80 -2.36
N PRO A 64 9.66 2.96 -3.38
CA PRO A 64 10.73 2.01 -3.68
C PRO A 64 11.73 1.84 -2.52
N GLU A 65 11.75 2.76 -1.56
CA GLU A 65 12.55 2.67 -0.34
C GLU A 65 12.07 1.53 0.58
N LEU A 66 10.75 1.25 0.58
CA LEU A 66 10.13 0.23 1.43
C LEU A 66 9.97 -1.11 0.68
N ILE A 67 9.40 -1.07 -0.52
CA ILE A 67 9.08 -2.31 -1.27
C ILE A 67 10.07 -2.59 -2.41
N GLY A 68 10.91 -1.64 -2.79
CA GLY A 68 11.83 -1.79 -3.92
C GLY A 68 11.20 -1.50 -5.28
N TYR A 69 11.99 -0.89 -6.17
CA TYR A 69 11.59 -0.55 -7.55
C TYR A 69 11.05 -1.77 -8.33
N LYS A 70 11.72 -2.92 -8.24
CA LYS A 70 11.30 -4.14 -8.94
C LYS A 70 9.96 -4.71 -8.47
N ARG A 71 9.53 -4.43 -7.23
CA ARG A 71 8.19 -4.83 -6.79
C ARG A 71 7.13 -3.93 -7.43
N ILE A 72 7.37 -2.62 -7.49
CA ILE A 72 6.48 -1.65 -8.16
C ILE A 72 6.29 -2.01 -9.63
N GLU A 73 7.38 -2.23 -10.36
CA GLU A 73 7.34 -2.63 -11.78
C GLU A 73 6.55 -3.92 -12.00
N ARG A 74 6.82 -4.96 -11.18
CA ARG A 74 6.10 -6.24 -11.27
C ARG A 74 4.62 -6.12 -10.90
N CYS A 75 4.26 -5.24 -9.97
CA CYS A 75 2.84 -4.98 -9.65
C CYS A 75 2.14 -4.37 -10.85
N TRP A 76 2.76 -3.35 -11.46
CA TRP A 76 2.22 -2.74 -12.67
C TRP A 76 2.08 -3.74 -13.81
N ALA A 77 3.10 -4.56 -14.10
CA ALA A 77 3.04 -5.55 -15.17
C ALA A 77 1.84 -6.51 -15.02
N ARG A 78 1.47 -6.85 -13.77
CA ARG A 78 0.31 -7.71 -13.47
C ARG A 78 -1.02 -6.97 -13.55
N TRP A 79 -1.06 -5.70 -13.14
CA TRP A 79 -2.30 -4.92 -13.05
C TRP A 79 -2.66 -4.19 -14.32
N ASN A 80 -1.66 -3.90 -15.15
CA ASN A 80 -1.83 -3.16 -16.39
C ASN A 80 -2.87 -3.89 -17.25
N PRO A 81 -4.03 -3.27 -17.54
CA PRO A 81 -5.09 -3.91 -18.30
C PRO A 81 -4.63 -4.34 -19.71
N ALA A 82 -3.58 -3.70 -20.27
CA ALA A 82 -2.99 -4.12 -21.55
C ALA A 82 -2.18 -5.44 -21.47
N HIS A 83 -1.78 -5.87 -20.27
CA HIS A 83 -1.01 -7.10 -20.03
C HIS A 83 -1.76 -8.10 -19.14
N ALA A 84 -3.00 -7.78 -18.76
CA ALA A 84 -3.82 -8.66 -17.94
C ALA A 84 -4.29 -9.85 -18.80
N ASP A 85 -3.85 -11.05 -18.44
CA ASP A 85 -4.32 -12.29 -19.06
C ASP A 85 -5.84 -12.42 -18.81
N PRO A 86 -6.69 -12.44 -19.87
CA PRO A 86 -8.13 -12.54 -19.72
C PRO A 86 -8.59 -13.87 -19.10
N SER A 87 -7.77 -14.92 -19.09
CA SER A 87 -8.03 -16.20 -18.43
C SER A 87 -7.80 -16.14 -16.91
N VAL A 88 -7.00 -15.19 -16.44
CA VAL A 88 -6.83 -14.88 -15.03
C VAL A 88 -8.01 -14.00 -14.61
N SER A 89 -9.14 -14.64 -14.34
CA SER A 89 -10.31 -13.98 -13.75
C SER A 89 -9.85 -13.06 -12.62
N PRO A 90 -10.26 -11.78 -12.59
CA PRO A 90 -9.97 -10.88 -11.49
C PRO A 90 -10.78 -11.33 -10.26
N ARG A 91 -10.38 -12.46 -9.67
CA ARG A 91 -10.69 -12.77 -8.27
C ARG A 91 -10.19 -11.56 -7.47
N HIS A 92 -10.99 -11.17 -6.48
CA HIS A 92 -10.78 -10.05 -5.54
C HIS A 92 -11.36 -8.68 -5.97
N ALA A 93 -12.66 -8.66 -6.25
CA ALA A 93 -13.45 -7.45 -6.09
C ALA A 93 -14.71 -7.75 -5.25
N SER A 94 -14.55 -8.05 -3.96
CA SER A 94 -15.59 -7.62 -3.02
C SER A 94 -15.41 -6.13 -2.82
N ARG A 95 -16.02 -5.34 -3.71
CA ARG A 95 -16.05 -3.86 -3.61
C ARG A 95 -16.57 -3.38 -2.25
N ARG A 96 -17.31 -4.23 -1.54
CA ARG A 96 -17.90 -3.99 -0.22
C ARG A 96 -16.85 -4.11 0.90
N THR A 97 -16.06 -5.18 0.91
CA THR A 97 -15.05 -5.45 1.95
C THR A 97 -13.86 -4.49 1.83
N ASP A 98 -13.43 -4.18 0.61
CA ASP A 98 -12.32 -3.25 0.39
C ASP A 98 -12.67 -1.80 0.75
N ARG A 99 -13.93 -1.42 0.54
CA ARG A 99 -14.46 -0.12 1.02
C ARG A 99 -14.51 -0.06 2.54
N GLN A 100 -14.94 -1.14 3.19
CA GLN A 100 -14.96 -1.22 4.65
C GLN A 100 -13.55 -1.17 5.24
N LEU A 101 -12.57 -1.86 4.65
CA LEU A 101 -11.18 -1.82 5.11
C LEU A 101 -10.52 -0.47 4.89
N ALA A 102 -10.75 0.18 3.74
CA ALA A 102 -10.30 1.54 3.49
C ALA A 102 -10.91 2.54 4.49
N MET A 103 -12.21 2.38 4.81
CA MET A 103 -12.90 3.19 5.81
C MET A 103 -12.36 2.94 7.22
N ILE A 104 -12.11 1.68 7.61
CA ILE A 104 -11.51 1.33 8.90
C ILE A 104 -10.13 1.96 9.05
N ALA A 105 -9.31 1.91 8.01
CA ALA A 105 -7.97 2.47 8.09
C ALA A 105 -7.96 4.01 8.07
N ASP A 106 -8.92 4.64 7.38
CA ASP A 106 -9.12 6.08 7.48
C ASP A 106 -9.56 6.51 8.88
N LEU A 107 -10.50 5.76 9.47
CA LEU A 107 -10.93 5.98 10.85
C LEU A 107 -9.77 5.80 11.82
N ARG A 108 -8.90 4.80 11.64
CA ARG A 108 -7.68 4.60 12.44
C ARG A 108 -6.79 5.84 12.42
N ARG A 109 -6.47 6.38 11.24
CA ARG A 109 -5.65 7.59 11.10
C ARG A 109 -6.25 8.81 11.81
N ARG A 110 -7.57 8.95 11.72
CA ARG A 110 -8.29 10.06 12.39
C ARG A 110 -8.21 9.91 13.91
N VAL A 111 -8.28 8.69 14.42
CA VAL A 111 -8.08 8.41 15.86
C VAL A 111 -6.66 8.75 16.27
N ASP A 112 -5.64 8.26 15.56
CA ASP A 112 -4.24 8.54 15.88
C ASP A 112 -3.93 10.06 15.87
N ALA A 113 -4.51 10.80 14.92
CA ALA A 113 -4.37 12.25 14.83
C ALA A 113 -5.03 12.98 16.01
N LEU A 114 -6.21 12.52 16.45
CA LEU A 114 -6.89 13.07 17.63
C LEU A 114 -6.12 12.79 18.92
N GLU A 115 -5.54 11.59 19.05
CA GLU A 115 -4.71 11.22 20.19
C GLU A 115 -3.44 12.09 20.27
N ALA A 116 -2.80 12.35 19.12
CA ALA A 116 -1.63 13.23 19.04
C ALA A 116 -1.98 14.68 19.42
N GLN A 117 -3.12 15.21 18.95
CA GLN A 117 -3.60 16.54 19.34
C GLN A 117 -3.88 16.63 20.84
N ALA A 118 -4.45 15.58 21.43
CA ALA A 118 -4.73 15.52 22.86
C ALA A 118 -3.45 15.41 23.71
N ALA A 119 -2.40 14.76 23.21
CA ALA A 119 -1.11 14.68 23.89
C ALA A 119 -0.43 16.05 23.99
N LEU A 120 -0.39 16.80 22.88
CA LEU A 120 0.15 18.16 22.84
C LEU A 120 -0.59 19.13 23.77
N GLY A 121 -1.93 18.98 23.87
CA GLY A 121 -2.75 19.80 24.77
C GLY A 121 -2.57 19.47 26.26
N ARG A 122 -2.08 18.27 26.61
CA ARG A 122 -1.79 17.85 27.98
C ARG A 122 -0.41 18.33 28.47
N GLU A 123 0.56 18.43 27.57
CA GLU A 123 1.92 18.93 27.89
C GLU A 123 2.00 20.46 27.97
N ALA A 124 1.00 21.17 27.42
CA ALA A 124 0.90 22.63 27.46
C ALA A 124 0.19 23.18 28.72
N ARG A 125 -0.14 22.33 29.71
CA ARG A 125 -0.73 22.69 31.00
C ARG A 125 0.20 22.34 32.15
#